data_AF-A0A380FDN3-F1
#
_entry.id   AF-A0A380FDN3-F1
#
_cell.length_a   1.000
_cell.length_b   1.000
_cell.length_c   1.000
_cell.angle_alpha   90.00
_cell.angle_beta   90.00
_cell.angle_gamma   90.00
#
_symmetry.space_group_name_H-M   'P 1'
#
loop_
_entity.id
_entity.type
_entity.pdbx_description
1 polymer ?
#
loop_
_entity_poly.entity_id
_entity_poly.type
_entity_poly.pdbx_seq_one_letter_code
_entity_poly.pdbx_strand_id
1 'polypeptide(L)'
;MTVVTGVSGSGKSSLVNEVLYKSLAKEINKSKVKPGDCDEVTGIDQLERIIDIDQSPIGRTPRSNPATYTGVFDNIRDIFAQTNEAKVRGYSKGRFSFNVKGGRCEACKGDGIIKIEMHFLPDVYVPCEVCGGTRYNRETLEVTYKGKNIADILAMTAEDATNFFENVPKIHRKLKTLVDVGLGYVTLGQPATTLSGGEAQRVKLASELHKRSTGKSIYILDEPTTGLHVDDISRLLKVLNKLVENGDSVVIIEHNLDVIKMADHIIDLGPEGGDGGGTIVATGTPEEIANVEASYTGRYLKPVLERDTITS
;
A
#
# COMPACT_ATOMS: atom_id res chain seq x y z
N MET A 1 2.83 16.53 -7.94
CA MET A 1 2.88 15.99 -6.57
C MET A 1 2.77 17.14 -5.59
N THR A 2 1.78 17.12 -4.71
CA THR A 2 1.57 18.13 -3.67
C THR A 2 1.91 17.56 -2.31
N VAL A 3 2.71 18.28 -1.52
CA VAL A 3 3.07 17.86 -0.15
C VAL A 3 2.53 18.88 0.86
N VAL A 4 1.82 18.38 1.87
CA VAL A 4 1.30 19.17 2.98
C VAL A 4 2.26 19.03 4.15
N THR A 5 2.88 20.15 4.53
CA THR A 5 3.93 20.24 5.55
C THR A 5 3.48 21.08 6.73
N GLY A 6 4.33 21.15 7.77
CA GLY A 6 4.06 21.91 8.98
C GLY A 6 4.42 21.15 10.25
N VAL A 7 4.57 21.86 11.37
CA VAL A 7 4.88 21.26 12.68
C VAL A 7 3.80 20.29 13.15
N SER A 8 4.11 19.41 14.10
CA SER A 8 3.09 18.51 14.68
C SER A 8 1.97 19.32 15.33
N GLY A 9 0.72 18.94 15.08
CA GLY A 9 -0.45 19.69 15.56
C GLY A 9 -0.83 20.94 14.77
N SER A 10 -0.17 21.26 13.65
CA SER A 10 -0.51 22.41 12.78
C SER A 10 -1.84 22.27 12.01
N GLY A 11 -2.44 21.08 11.99
CA GLY A 11 -3.70 20.80 11.30
C GLY A 11 -3.60 20.02 9.98
N LYS A 12 -2.42 19.47 9.63
CA LYS A 12 -2.21 18.69 8.38
C LYS A 12 -3.26 17.59 8.15
N SER A 13 -3.40 16.65 9.09
CA SER A 13 -4.36 15.55 8.99
C SER A 13 -5.80 16.06 9.07
N SER A 14 -6.07 17.15 9.79
CA SER A 14 -7.39 17.78 9.81
C SER A 14 -7.77 18.31 8.41
N LEU A 15 -6.86 19.02 7.74
CA LEU A 15 -7.09 19.53 6.40
C LEU A 15 -7.23 18.40 5.37
N VAL A 16 -6.26 17.48 5.35
CA VAL A 16 -6.15 16.47 4.29
C VAL A 16 -7.10 15.29 4.51
N ASN A 17 -7.13 14.70 5.70
CA ASN A 17 -7.90 13.49 5.95
C ASN A 17 -9.33 13.81 6.39
N GLU A 18 -9.51 14.77 7.30
CA GLU A 18 -10.84 15.07 7.88
C GLU A 18 -11.70 15.96 6.98
N VAL A 19 -11.10 16.93 6.28
CA VAL A 19 -11.82 17.83 5.38
C VAL A 19 -11.74 17.35 3.93
N LEU A 20 -10.56 17.37 3.30
CA LEU A 20 -10.40 17.11 1.87
C LEU A 20 -10.83 15.69 1.49
N TYR A 21 -10.22 14.66 2.10
CA TYR A 21 -10.53 13.26 1.79
C TYR A 21 -12.00 12.95 2.02
N LYS A 22 -12.56 13.28 3.18
CA LYS A 22 -13.96 12.96 3.49
C LYS A 22 -14.95 13.72 2.60
N SER A 23 -14.68 14.97 2.25
CA SER A 23 -15.51 15.74 1.31
C SER A 23 -15.53 15.09 -0.07
N LEU A 24 -14.35 14.77 -0.60
CA LEU A 24 -14.23 14.10 -1.90
C LEU A 24 -14.78 12.67 -1.87
N ALA A 25 -14.57 11.90 -0.80
CA ALA A 25 -15.09 10.54 -0.66
C ALA A 25 -16.63 10.53 -0.57
N LYS A 26 -17.23 11.55 0.05
CA LYS A 26 -18.68 11.73 0.07
C LYS A 26 -19.23 12.04 -1.32
N GLU A 27 -18.58 12.94 -2.07
CA GLU A 27 -19.07 13.35 -3.39
C GLU A 27 -18.79 12.33 -4.50
N ILE A 28 -17.57 11.79 -4.57
CA ILE A 28 -17.11 10.87 -5.62
C ILE A 28 -17.53 9.43 -5.31
N ASN A 29 -17.17 8.92 -4.12
CA ASN A 29 -17.40 7.51 -3.75
C ASN A 29 -18.76 7.27 -3.08
N LYS A 30 -19.59 8.33 -2.90
CA LYS A 30 -20.88 8.28 -2.18
C LYS A 30 -20.75 7.68 -0.77
N SER A 31 -19.61 7.93 -0.13
CA SER A 31 -19.33 7.47 1.23
C SER A 31 -20.22 8.18 2.26
N LYS A 32 -20.55 7.50 3.36
CA LYS A 32 -21.35 8.04 4.46
C LYS A 32 -20.52 8.82 5.50
N VAL A 33 -19.22 9.00 5.25
CA VAL A 33 -18.35 9.76 6.14
C VAL A 33 -18.81 11.21 6.24
N LYS A 34 -18.90 11.73 7.46
CA LYS A 34 -19.16 13.15 7.69
C LYS A 34 -17.84 13.92 7.54
N PRO A 35 -17.72 14.86 6.58
CA PRO A 35 -16.54 15.70 6.47
C PRO A 35 -16.44 16.67 7.64
N GLY A 36 -15.23 17.16 7.90
CA GLY A 36 -15.02 18.33 8.75
C GLY A 36 -15.68 19.58 8.15
N ASP A 37 -15.85 20.61 8.98
CA ASP A 37 -16.52 21.85 8.57
C ASP A 37 -15.70 22.58 7.49
N CYS A 38 -16.36 22.91 6.38
CA CYS A 38 -15.80 23.60 5.23
C CYS A 38 -16.95 24.24 4.45
N ASP A 39 -16.78 25.47 3.97
CA ASP A 39 -17.82 26.19 3.24
C ASP A 39 -18.13 25.52 1.88
N GLU A 40 -17.10 25.25 1.07
CA GLU A 40 -17.23 24.60 -0.23
C GLU A 40 -15.91 23.95 -0.68
N VAL A 41 -16.03 22.85 -1.44
CA VAL A 41 -14.90 22.24 -2.17
C VAL A 41 -15.24 22.26 -3.67
N THR A 42 -14.51 23.08 -4.44
CA THR A 42 -14.72 23.26 -5.89
C THR A 42 -13.81 22.35 -6.73
N GLY A 43 -14.16 22.12 -8.00
CA GLY A 43 -13.31 21.38 -8.95
C GLY A 43 -13.37 19.85 -8.83
N ILE A 44 -14.34 19.32 -8.07
CA ILE A 44 -14.55 17.88 -7.87
C ILE A 44 -14.87 17.17 -9.19
N ASP A 45 -15.49 17.87 -10.15
CA ASP A 45 -15.82 17.39 -11.49
C ASP A 45 -14.59 16.99 -12.33
N GLN A 46 -13.39 17.44 -11.95
CA GLN A 46 -12.13 17.05 -12.57
C GLN A 46 -11.65 15.66 -12.14
N LEU A 47 -12.23 15.10 -11.07
CA LEU A 47 -11.82 13.85 -10.46
C LEU A 47 -12.86 12.75 -10.66
N GLU A 48 -12.39 11.56 -11.02
CA GLU A 48 -13.23 10.35 -11.15
C GLU A 48 -13.08 9.41 -9.96
N ARG A 49 -11.93 9.46 -9.27
CA ARG A 49 -11.62 8.55 -8.16
C ARG A 49 -10.82 9.26 -7.09
N ILE A 50 -11.12 8.93 -5.85
CA ILE A 50 -10.29 9.24 -4.69
C ILE A 50 -9.84 7.96 -4.02
N ILE A 51 -8.54 7.86 -3.76
CA ILE A 51 -7.91 6.74 -3.09
C ILE A 51 -7.11 7.26 -1.89
N ASP A 52 -7.46 6.76 -0.72
CA ASP A 52 -6.67 6.93 0.49
C ASP A 52 -5.76 5.71 0.69
N ILE A 53 -4.47 5.97 0.88
CA ILE A 53 -3.43 4.97 1.12
C ILE A 53 -2.85 5.23 2.51
N ASP A 54 -3.59 4.76 3.51
CA ASP A 54 -3.24 4.83 4.92
C ASP A 54 -2.48 3.59 5.41
N GLN A 55 -1.93 3.67 6.63
CA GLN A 55 -1.20 2.58 7.27
C GLN A 55 -2.11 1.53 7.93
N SER A 56 -3.43 1.61 7.77
CA SER A 56 -4.34 0.62 8.35
C SER A 56 -4.09 -0.79 7.76
N PRO A 57 -4.33 -1.87 8.52
CA PRO A 57 -4.07 -3.23 8.02
C PRO A 57 -4.85 -3.54 6.74
N ILE A 58 -4.21 -4.18 5.76
CA ILE A 58 -4.87 -4.64 4.51
C ILE A 58 -5.93 -5.72 4.75
N GLY A 59 -5.93 -6.32 5.94
CA GLY A 59 -6.95 -7.25 6.40
C GLY A 59 -6.76 -7.59 7.87
N ARG A 60 -7.85 -7.99 8.53
CA ARG A 60 -7.86 -8.34 9.96
C ARG A 60 -7.72 -9.84 10.23
N THR A 61 -7.53 -10.64 9.19
CA THR A 61 -7.47 -12.10 9.29
C THR A 61 -6.25 -12.65 8.53
N PRO A 62 -5.76 -13.85 8.92
CA PRO A 62 -4.64 -14.51 8.22
C PRO A 62 -4.92 -14.90 6.77
N ARG A 63 -6.20 -14.83 6.36
CA ARG A 63 -6.64 -15.08 4.98
C ARG A 63 -6.27 -13.96 4.02
N SER A 64 -6.10 -12.75 4.54
CA SER A 64 -5.60 -11.63 3.77
C SER A 64 -4.09 -11.69 3.76
N ASN A 65 -3.49 -11.48 2.60
CA ASN A 65 -2.04 -11.46 2.38
C ASN A 65 -1.74 -10.63 1.12
N PRO A 66 -0.47 -10.27 0.84
CA PRO A 66 -0.12 -9.48 -0.34
C PRO A 66 -0.66 -10.06 -1.65
N ALA A 67 -0.65 -11.39 -1.80
CA ALA A 67 -1.09 -12.04 -3.03
C ALA A 67 -2.61 -11.96 -3.26
N THR A 68 -3.41 -12.09 -2.20
CA THR A 68 -4.86 -11.96 -2.26
C THR A 68 -5.29 -10.51 -2.42
N TYR A 69 -4.63 -9.57 -1.71
CA TYR A 69 -4.95 -8.15 -1.75
C TYR A 69 -4.70 -7.52 -3.13
N THR A 70 -3.54 -7.81 -3.74
CA THR A 70 -3.22 -7.38 -5.12
C THR A 70 -4.02 -8.14 -6.20
N GLY A 71 -4.74 -9.19 -5.79
CA GLY A 71 -5.47 -10.09 -6.68
C GLY A 71 -4.58 -10.89 -7.64
N VAL A 72 -3.26 -10.96 -7.41
CA VAL A 72 -2.36 -11.82 -8.20
C VAL A 72 -2.62 -13.29 -7.93
N PHE A 73 -3.11 -13.62 -6.72
CA PHE A 73 -3.39 -15.00 -6.34
C PHE A 73 -4.50 -15.67 -7.17
N ASP A 74 -5.48 -14.92 -7.68
CA ASP A 74 -6.48 -15.48 -8.60
C ASP A 74 -5.84 -15.94 -9.91
N ASN A 75 -4.88 -15.17 -10.45
CA ASN A 75 -4.17 -15.54 -11.66
C ASN A 75 -3.21 -16.72 -11.45
N ILE A 76 -2.59 -16.81 -10.28
CA ILE A 76 -1.79 -18.00 -9.89
C ILE A 76 -2.69 -19.24 -9.84
N ARG A 77 -3.87 -19.15 -9.21
CA ARG A 77 -4.82 -20.28 -9.15
C ARG A 77 -5.32 -20.72 -10.52
N ASP A 78 -5.49 -19.78 -11.46
CA ASP A 78 -5.84 -20.11 -12.85
C ASP A 78 -4.76 -20.98 -13.51
N ILE A 79 -3.47 -20.70 -13.28
CA ILE A 79 -2.36 -21.51 -13.80
C ILE A 79 -2.40 -22.92 -13.21
N PHE A 80 -2.54 -23.03 -11.89
CA PHE A 80 -2.59 -24.34 -11.23
C PHE A 80 -3.76 -25.19 -11.71
N ALA A 81 -4.92 -24.59 -12.01
CA ALA A 81 -6.06 -25.30 -12.59
C ALA A 81 -5.82 -25.76 -14.04
N GLN A 82 -4.85 -25.19 -14.75
CA GLN A 82 -4.53 -25.53 -16.13
C GLN A 82 -3.48 -26.63 -16.28
N THR A 83 -2.81 -27.04 -15.18
CA THR A 83 -1.83 -28.13 -15.21
C THR A 83 -2.49 -29.47 -15.59
N ASN A 84 -1.70 -30.38 -16.17
CA ASN A 84 -2.20 -31.69 -16.58
C ASN A 84 -2.73 -32.50 -15.39
N GLU A 85 -2.00 -32.47 -14.26
CA GLU A 85 -2.39 -33.13 -13.01
C GLU A 85 -3.74 -32.61 -12.49
N ALA A 86 -3.94 -31.29 -12.50
CA ALA A 86 -5.21 -30.69 -12.10
C ALA A 86 -6.35 -31.10 -13.05
N LYS A 87 -6.13 -31.06 -14.36
CA LYS A 87 -7.14 -31.43 -15.36
C LYS A 87 -7.57 -32.89 -15.24
N VAL A 88 -6.62 -33.81 -15.09
CA VAL A 88 -6.91 -35.25 -14.92
C VAL A 88 -7.72 -35.51 -13.66
N ARG A 89 -7.44 -34.77 -12.58
CA ARG A 89 -8.16 -34.89 -11.29
C ARG A 89 -9.47 -34.07 -11.24
N GLY A 90 -9.81 -33.35 -12.31
CA GLY A 90 -11.00 -32.48 -12.35
C GLY A 90 -10.91 -31.26 -11.42
N TYR A 91 -9.70 -30.81 -11.07
CA TYR A 91 -9.49 -29.68 -10.18
C TYR A 91 -9.65 -28.35 -10.93
N SER A 92 -10.56 -27.51 -10.43
CA SER A 92 -10.72 -26.13 -10.88
C SER A 92 -9.95 -25.15 -10.00
N LYS A 93 -9.95 -23.86 -10.36
CA LYS A 93 -9.31 -22.79 -9.57
C LYS A 93 -9.82 -22.70 -8.11
N GLY A 94 -11.00 -23.26 -7.83
CA GLY A 94 -11.56 -23.35 -6.49
C GLY A 94 -10.78 -24.30 -5.58
N ARG A 95 -10.25 -25.41 -6.12
CA ARG A 95 -9.42 -26.36 -5.36
C ARG A 95 -8.20 -25.66 -4.75
N PHE A 96 -7.61 -24.73 -5.51
CA PHE A 96 -6.41 -24.00 -5.15
C PHE A 96 -6.67 -22.76 -4.28
N SER A 97 -7.90 -22.53 -3.83
CA SER A 97 -8.24 -21.43 -2.92
C SER A 97 -8.35 -21.93 -1.48
N PHE A 98 -7.52 -21.40 -0.58
CA PHE A 98 -7.63 -21.68 0.86
C PHE A 98 -8.90 -21.08 1.50
N ASN A 99 -9.64 -20.22 0.77
CA ASN A 99 -10.85 -19.58 1.28
C ASN A 99 -12.12 -20.44 1.15
N VAL A 100 -12.13 -21.44 0.27
CA VAL A 100 -13.31 -22.28 -0.02
C VAL A 100 -13.05 -23.74 0.32
N LYS A 101 -14.12 -24.48 0.64
CA LYS A 101 -14.04 -25.93 0.87
C LYS A 101 -13.55 -26.65 -0.39
N GLY A 102 -12.82 -27.74 -0.21
CA GLY A 102 -12.34 -28.60 -1.29
C GLY A 102 -10.86 -28.95 -1.15
N GLY A 103 -9.97 -28.00 -1.46
CA GLY A 103 -8.52 -28.22 -1.38
C GLY A 103 -7.83 -27.65 -0.14
N ARG A 104 -8.49 -26.76 0.60
CA ARG A 104 -7.95 -26.20 1.85
C ARG A 104 -7.82 -27.27 2.93
N CYS A 105 -6.97 -27.02 3.92
CA CYS A 105 -6.97 -27.80 5.16
C CYS A 105 -8.24 -27.50 5.96
N GLU A 106 -9.07 -28.51 6.25
CA GLU A 106 -10.31 -28.30 7.01
C GLU A 106 -10.08 -28.12 8.52
N ALA A 107 -8.95 -28.59 9.06
CA ALA A 107 -8.63 -28.43 10.48
C ALA A 107 -8.45 -26.96 10.87
N CYS A 108 -7.69 -26.19 10.08
CA CYS A 108 -7.54 -24.73 10.26
C CYS A 108 -8.44 -23.91 9.34
N LYS A 109 -9.38 -24.55 8.63
CA LYS A 109 -10.26 -23.92 7.61
C LYS A 109 -9.50 -23.10 6.55
N GLY A 110 -8.23 -23.43 6.28
CA GLY A 110 -7.36 -22.73 5.33
C GLY A 110 -6.57 -21.55 5.89
N ASP A 111 -6.65 -21.26 7.19
CA ASP A 111 -5.89 -20.16 7.79
C ASP A 111 -4.39 -20.51 7.93
N GLY A 112 -4.06 -21.81 7.99
CA GLY A 112 -2.69 -22.31 8.19
C GLY A 112 -2.19 -22.19 9.63
N ILE A 113 -2.82 -21.34 10.42
CA ILE A 113 -2.53 -21.13 11.85
C ILE A 113 -3.79 -21.38 12.67
N ILE A 114 -3.60 -21.72 13.94
CA ILE A 114 -4.66 -21.85 14.95
C ILE A 114 -4.46 -20.74 15.96
N LYS A 115 -5.54 -20.01 16.24
CA LYS A 115 -5.57 -18.97 17.26
C LYS A 115 -5.83 -19.62 18.62
N ILE A 116 -4.94 -19.42 19.57
CA ILE A 116 -5.08 -19.82 20.96
C ILE A 116 -5.45 -18.58 21.77
N GLU A 117 -6.66 -18.57 22.31
CA GLU A 117 -7.13 -17.47 23.14
C GLU A 117 -6.53 -17.55 24.54
N MET A 118 -5.98 -16.43 24.98
CA MET A 118 -5.30 -16.31 26.27
C MET A 118 -6.07 -15.30 27.12
N HIS A 119 -6.38 -15.64 28.38
CA HIS A 119 -7.25 -14.82 29.22
C HIS A 119 -6.67 -13.44 29.59
N PHE A 120 -5.34 -13.32 29.67
CA PHE A 120 -4.65 -12.11 30.14
C PHE A 120 -3.53 -11.65 29.21
N LEU A 121 -3.27 -12.39 28.13
CA LEU A 121 -2.20 -12.10 27.18
C LEU A 121 -2.80 -11.94 25.79
N PRO A 122 -2.10 -11.26 24.86
CA PRO A 122 -2.49 -11.27 23.46
C PRO A 122 -2.61 -12.71 22.94
N ASP A 123 -3.60 -12.91 22.07
CA ASP A 123 -3.82 -14.22 21.44
C ASP A 123 -2.57 -14.71 20.71
N VAL A 124 -2.26 -15.99 20.87
CA VAL A 124 -1.10 -16.61 20.25
C VAL A 124 -1.53 -17.38 19.01
N TYR A 125 -0.76 -17.26 17.93
CA TYR A 125 -0.99 -18.00 16.70
C TYR A 125 0.06 -19.10 16.56
N VAL A 126 -0.40 -20.34 16.49
CA VAL A 126 0.48 -21.51 16.26
C VAL A 126 0.25 -22.10 14.88
N PRO A 127 1.27 -22.64 14.20
CA PRO A 127 1.08 -23.39 12.97
C PRO A 127 0.08 -24.53 13.16
N CYS A 128 -0.81 -24.75 12.21
CA CYS A 128 -1.76 -25.85 12.25
C CYS A 128 -1.02 -27.19 12.19
N GLU A 129 -1.24 -28.05 13.18
CA GLU A 129 -0.58 -29.34 13.32
C GLU A 129 -0.86 -30.31 12.15
N VAL A 130 -2.00 -30.16 11.48
CA VAL A 130 -2.41 -31.05 10.37
C VAL A 130 -1.73 -30.70 9.06
N CYS A 131 -1.61 -29.42 8.74
CA CYS A 131 -1.04 -28.97 7.45
C CYS A 131 0.34 -28.32 7.58
N GLY A 132 0.87 -28.17 8.80
CA GLY A 132 2.16 -27.54 9.06
C GLY A 132 2.23 -26.08 8.57
N GLY A 133 1.11 -25.36 8.50
CA GLY A 133 1.06 -24.00 7.97
C GLY A 133 0.81 -23.87 6.46
N THR A 134 0.81 -24.98 5.71
CA THR A 134 0.67 -24.93 4.24
C THR A 134 -0.71 -24.50 3.75
N ARG A 135 -1.75 -24.51 4.60
CA ARG A 135 -3.16 -24.13 4.32
C ARG A 135 -3.96 -25.09 3.45
N TYR A 136 -3.34 -26.14 2.91
CA TYR A 136 -3.98 -27.09 1.98
C TYR A 136 -3.96 -28.53 2.51
N ASN A 137 -4.81 -29.38 1.96
CA ASN A 137 -4.71 -30.83 2.14
C ASN A 137 -3.65 -31.42 1.21
N ARG A 138 -3.21 -32.65 1.53
CA ARG A 138 -2.11 -33.33 0.85
C ARG A 138 -2.39 -33.52 -0.64
N GLU A 139 -3.63 -33.87 -1.00
CA GLU A 139 -4.02 -34.15 -2.39
C GLU A 139 -3.96 -32.90 -3.29
N THR A 140 -4.09 -31.71 -2.71
CA THR A 140 -3.94 -30.44 -3.44
C THR A 140 -2.47 -30.07 -3.63
N LEU A 141 -1.62 -30.39 -2.66
CA LEU A 141 -0.18 -30.10 -2.69
C LEU A 141 0.60 -31.01 -3.64
N GLU A 142 0.01 -32.12 -4.07
CA GLU A 142 0.60 -32.98 -5.11
C GLU A 142 0.60 -32.34 -6.50
N VAL A 143 -0.24 -31.33 -6.75
CA VAL A 143 -0.24 -30.62 -8.03
C VAL A 143 0.87 -29.59 -8.05
N THR A 144 1.75 -29.67 -9.05
CA THR A 144 2.90 -28.78 -9.17
C THR A 144 2.89 -27.98 -10.47
N TYR A 145 3.48 -26.79 -10.42
CA TYR A 145 3.83 -25.97 -11.58
C TYR A 145 5.32 -25.65 -11.50
N LYS A 146 6.09 -26.01 -12.54
CA LYS A 146 7.56 -25.95 -12.55
C LYS A 146 8.20 -26.54 -11.28
N GLY A 147 7.69 -27.68 -10.81
CA GLY A 147 8.20 -28.39 -9.63
C GLY A 147 7.86 -27.74 -8.28
N LYS A 148 6.96 -26.76 -8.24
CA LYS A 148 6.51 -26.09 -7.01
C LYS A 148 5.00 -26.26 -6.83
N ASN A 149 4.56 -26.66 -5.65
CA ASN A 149 3.15 -26.70 -5.32
C ASN A 149 2.64 -25.30 -4.93
N ILE A 150 1.33 -25.14 -4.72
CA ILE A 150 0.76 -23.81 -4.44
C ILE A 150 1.19 -23.21 -3.09
N ALA A 151 1.46 -24.04 -2.07
CA ALA A 151 1.98 -23.55 -0.81
C ALA A 151 3.42 -23.05 -0.97
N ASP A 152 4.24 -23.72 -1.79
CA ASP A 152 5.60 -23.26 -2.11
C ASP A 152 5.56 -21.88 -2.79
N ILE A 153 4.61 -21.65 -3.71
CA ILE A 153 4.43 -20.34 -4.35
C ILE A 153 4.05 -19.27 -3.33
N LEU A 154 3.16 -19.57 -2.38
CA LEU A 154 2.80 -18.64 -1.31
C LEU A 154 3.97 -18.37 -0.34
N ALA A 155 4.92 -19.30 -0.22
CA ALA A 155 6.11 -19.14 0.61
C ALA A 155 7.24 -18.36 -0.07
N MET A 156 7.17 -18.12 -1.38
CA MET A 156 8.16 -17.31 -2.11
C MET A 156 8.09 -15.84 -1.68
N THR A 157 9.26 -15.19 -1.66
CA THR A 157 9.35 -13.73 -1.61
C THR A 157 8.75 -13.12 -2.87
N ALA A 158 8.31 -11.86 -2.82
CA ALA A 158 7.79 -11.18 -3.99
C ALA A 158 8.84 -11.08 -5.11
N GLU A 159 10.12 -10.93 -4.77
CA GLU A 159 11.23 -10.93 -5.72
C GLU A 159 11.42 -12.30 -6.40
N ASP A 160 11.50 -13.38 -5.62
CA ASP A 160 11.63 -14.74 -6.16
C ASP A 160 10.44 -15.11 -7.04
N ALA A 161 9.23 -14.77 -6.61
CA ALA A 161 8.02 -15.01 -7.36
C ALA A 161 7.99 -14.20 -8.66
N THR A 162 8.49 -12.96 -8.65
CA THR A 162 8.60 -12.13 -9.87
C THR A 162 9.47 -12.84 -10.90
N ASN A 163 10.65 -13.32 -10.50
CA ASN A 163 11.54 -14.08 -11.38
C ASN A 163 10.92 -15.40 -11.85
N PHE A 164 10.30 -16.16 -10.95
CA PHE A 164 9.67 -17.44 -11.28
C PHE A 164 8.55 -17.33 -12.33
N PHE A 165 7.80 -16.22 -12.30
CA PHE A 165 6.70 -15.91 -13.21
C PHE A 165 7.07 -14.94 -14.34
N GLU A 166 8.36 -14.72 -14.67
CA GLU A 166 8.80 -13.77 -15.72
C GLU A 166 8.05 -13.98 -17.06
N ASN A 167 7.81 -15.24 -17.42
CA ASN A 167 7.18 -15.66 -18.67
C ASN A 167 5.65 -15.66 -18.61
N VAL A 168 5.06 -15.13 -17.53
CA VAL A 168 3.61 -14.95 -17.36
C VAL A 168 3.33 -13.46 -17.14
N PRO A 169 3.18 -12.65 -18.21
CA PRO A 169 3.16 -11.19 -18.12
C PRO A 169 2.10 -10.64 -17.14
N LYS A 170 0.93 -11.26 -17.06
CA LYS A 170 -0.17 -10.83 -16.18
C LYS A 170 0.19 -10.97 -14.69
N ILE A 171 0.92 -12.02 -14.32
CA ILE A 171 1.37 -12.27 -12.95
C ILE A 171 2.62 -11.42 -12.68
N HIS A 172 3.62 -11.50 -13.56
CA HIS A 172 4.87 -10.75 -13.46
C HIS A 172 4.63 -9.26 -13.22
N ARG A 173 3.72 -8.63 -13.99
CA ARG A 173 3.42 -7.20 -13.82
C ARG A 173 2.88 -6.86 -12.43
N LYS A 174 2.04 -7.70 -11.83
CA LYS A 174 1.50 -7.48 -10.48
C LYS A 174 2.52 -7.75 -9.38
N LEU A 175 3.40 -8.73 -9.57
CA LEU A 175 4.46 -9.01 -8.60
C LEU A 175 5.54 -7.92 -8.64
N LYS A 176 5.88 -7.43 -9.84
CA LYS A 176 6.81 -6.32 -10.03
C LYS A 176 6.37 -5.05 -9.29
N THR A 177 5.07 -4.75 -9.20
CA THR A 177 4.63 -3.58 -8.43
C THR A 177 4.93 -3.70 -6.95
N LEU A 178 4.90 -4.91 -6.36
CA LEU A 178 5.34 -5.13 -4.97
C LEU A 178 6.85 -4.90 -4.82
N VAL A 179 7.64 -5.36 -5.78
CA VAL A 179 9.10 -5.14 -5.78
C VAL A 179 9.43 -3.65 -5.94
N ASP A 180 8.76 -2.96 -6.87
CA ASP A 180 8.97 -1.53 -7.17
C ASP A 180 8.69 -0.63 -5.95
N VAL A 181 7.74 -1.01 -5.09
CA VAL A 181 7.47 -0.29 -3.81
C VAL A 181 8.37 -0.72 -2.65
N GLY A 182 9.37 -1.57 -2.89
CA GLY A 182 10.33 -2.02 -1.89
C GLY A 182 9.86 -3.20 -1.03
N LEU A 183 8.86 -3.97 -1.46
CA LEU A 183 8.37 -5.16 -0.75
C LEU A 183 8.90 -6.48 -1.34
N GLY A 184 10.06 -6.44 -2.00
CA GLY A 184 10.68 -7.63 -2.62
C GLY A 184 10.89 -8.78 -1.65
N TYR A 185 11.22 -8.47 -0.39
CA TYR A 185 11.49 -9.44 0.68
C TYR A 185 10.23 -10.08 1.29
N VAL A 186 9.05 -9.48 1.11
CA VAL A 186 7.81 -9.98 1.73
C VAL A 186 7.34 -11.23 1.01
N THR A 187 6.93 -12.25 1.77
CA THR A 187 6.37 -13.48 1.15
C THR A 187 4.94 -13.28 0.68
N LEU A 188 4.57 -13.89 -0.45
CA LEU A 188 3.25 -13.74 -1.06
C LEU A 188 2.09 -14.12 -0.12
N GLY A 189 2.33 -15.15 0.69
CA GLY A 189 1.40 -15.71 1.65
C GLY A 189 1.45 -15.08 3.04
N GLN A 190 2.35 -14.11 3.30
CA GLN A 190 2.51 -13.48 4.60
C GLN A 190 1.16 -12.99 5.13
N PRO A 191 0.70 -13.46 6.30
CA PRO A 191 -0.56 -13.01 6.88
C PRO A 191 -0.60 -11.48 7.02
N ALA A 192 -1.71 -10.86 6.64
CA ALA A 192 -1.89 -9.41 6.76
C ALA A 192 -1.74 -8.90 8.20
N THR A 193 -2.06 -9.74 9.18
CA THR A 193 -1.94 -9.45 10.61
C THR A 193 -0.49 -9.34 11.10
N THR A 194 0.48 -9.80 10.31
CA THR A 194 1.91 -9.73 10.63
C THR A 194 2.66 -8.70 9.79
N LEU A 195 1.97 -7.92 8.96
CA LEU A 195 2.56 -6.81 8.22
C LEU A 195 2.61 -5.58 9.13
N SER A 196 3.71 -4.82 9.05
CA SER A 196 3.79 -3.48 9.63
C SER A 196 2.85 -2.51 8.92
N GLY A 197 2.55 -1.36 9.55
CA GLY A 197 1.72 -0.31 8.95
C GLY A 197 2.28 0.19 7.61
N GLY A 198 3.59 0.44 7.53
CA GLY A 198 4.26 0.84 6.29
C GLY A 198 4.30 -0.26 5.23
N GLU A 199 4.38 -1.55 5.59
CA GLU A 199 4.22 -2.64 4.63
C GLU A 199 2.79 -2.72 4.09
N ALA A 200 1.79 -2.61 4.96
CA ALA A 200 0.38 -2.60 4.58
C ALA A 200 0.08 -1.44 3.61
N GLN A 201 0.56 -0.25 3.91
CA GLN A 201 0.44 0.94 3.05
C GLN A 201 1.06 0.71 1.67
N ARG A 202 2.28 0.16 1.62
CA ARG A 202 2.96 -0.16 0.34
C ARG A 202 2.25 -1.25 -0.46
N VAL A 203 1.64 -2.25 0.19
CA VAL A 203 0.80 -3.24 -0.51
C VAL A 203 -0.43 -2.58 -1.14
N LYS A 204 -1.07 -1.61 -0.45
CA LYS A 204 -2.17 -0.82 -1.02
C LYS A 204 -1.71 -0.03 -2.24
N LEU A 205 -0.59 0.68 -2.13
CA LEU A 205 0.01 1.41 -3.24
C LEU A 205 0.30 0.49 -4.44
N ALA A 206 0.93 -0.66 -4.22
CA ALA A 206 1.20 -1.65 -5.26
C ALA A 206 -0.09 -2.17 -5.95
N SER A 207 -1.20 -2.24 -5.20
CA SER A 207 -2.50 -2.63 -5.74
C SER A 207 -3.15 -1.56 -6.64
N GLU A 208 -2.77 -0.29 -6.48
CA GLU A 208 -3.24 0.79 -7.35
C GLU A 208 -2.39 0.94 -8.61
N LEU A 209 -1.08 0.77 -8.50
CA LEU A 209 -0.14 0.95 -9.63
C LEU A 209 -0.40 0.04 -10.84
N HIS A 210 -1.01 -1.13 -10.63
CA HIS A 210 -1.31 -2.03 -11.73
C HIS A 210 -2.62 -1.67 -12.46
N LYS A 211 -3.47 -0.83 -11.86
CA LYS A 211 -4.73 -0.41 -12.47
C LYS A 211 -4.45 0.60 -13.57
N ARG A 212 -5.31 0.65 -14.59
CA ARG A 212 -5.21 1.67 -15.63
C ARG A 212 -5.59 3.02 -15.02
N SER A 213 -4.70 3.99 -15.16
CA SER A 213 -4.98 5.37 -14.82
C SER A 213 -5.93 6.00 -15.85
N THR A 214 -6.81 6.88 -15.39
CA THR A 214 -7.62 7.76 -16.24
C THR A 214 -7.08 9.19 -16.24
N GLY A 215 -5.98 9.46 -15.53
CA GLY A 215 -5.41 10.80 -15.33
C GLY A 215 -6.32 11.73 -14.51
N LYS A 216 -7.26 11.15 -13.75
CA LYS A 216 -8.28 11.86 -12.98
C LYS A 216 -8.50 11.23 -11.60
N SER A 217 -7.49 10.53 -11.09
CA SER A 217 -7.51 9.98 -9.75
C SER A 217 -6.73 10.90 -8.82
N ILE A 218 -7.20 11.07 -7.58
CA ILE A 218 -6.42 11.70 -6.52
C ILE A 218 -6.03 10.65 -5.48
N TYR A 219 -4.74 10.58 -5.18
CA TYR A 219 -4.15 9.71 -4.18
C TYR A 219 -3.77 10.53 -2.96
N ILE A 220 -4.21 10.11 -1.78
CA ILE A 220 -3.85 10.71 -0.49
C ILE A 220 -2.99 9.72 0.27
N LEU A 221 -1.81 10.17 0.73
CA LEU A 221 -0.87 9.38 1.51
C LEU A 221 -0.50 10.10 2.79
N ASP A 222 -0.66 9.43 3.92
CA ASP A 222 -0.28 9.94 5.24
C ASP A 222 1.05 9.30 5.67
N GLU A 223 2.10 10.14 5.79
CA GLU A 223 3.47 9.78 6.15
C GLU A 223 3.97 8.48 5.50
N PRO A 224 4.01 8.39 4.15
CA PRO A 224 4.39 7.17 3.47
C PRO A 224 5.86 6.77 3.65
N THR A 225 6.69 7.62 4.25
CA THR A 225 8.09 7.30 4.57
C THR A 225 8.34 6.79 5.98
N THR A 226 7.30 6.66 6.84
CA THR A 226 7.47 6.13 8.20
C THR A 226 8.16 4.76 8.18
N GLY A 227 9.33 4.66 8.80
CA GLY A 227 10.09 3.42 8.91
C GLY A 227 10.82 2.97 7.64
N LEU A 228 10.95 3.84 6.63
CA LEU A 228 11.72 3.55 5.41
C LEU A 228 13.17 4.02 5.52
N HIS A 229 14.08 3.23 4.96
CA HIS A 229 15.46 3.64 4.71
C HIS A 229 15.50 4.65 3.55
N VAL A 230 16.54 5.50 3.49
CA VAL A 230 16.70 6.54 2.45
C VAL A 230 16.61 5.97 1.02
N ASP A 231 17.16 4.79 0.80
CA ASP A 231 17.09 4.10 -0.50
C ASP A 231 15.66 3.68 -0.88
N ASP A 232 14.85 3.28 0.11
CA ASP A 232 13.45 2.90 -0.11
C ASP A 232 12.56 4.13 -0.33
N ILE A 233 12.88 5.27 0.29
CA ILE A 233 12.24 6.56 -0.01
C ILE A 233 12.44 6.91 -1.48
N SER A 234 13.66 6.74 -2.00
CA SER A 234 13.95 6.99 -3.41
C SER A 234 13.14 6.09 -4.37
N ARG A 235 12.90 4.82 -3.98
CA ARG A 235 12.05 3.89 -4.76
C ARG A 235 10.58 4.30 -4.70
N LEU A 236 10.09 4.65 -3.52
CA LEU A 236 8.73 5.15 -3.31
C LEU A 236 8.47 6.41 -4.13
N LEU A 237 9.38 7.39 -4.11
CA LEU A 237 9.25 8.63 -4.88
C LEU A 237 9.19 8.38 -6.39
N LYS A 238 10.00 7.45 -6.93
CA LYS A 238 9.91 7.02 -8.33
C LYS A 238 8.54 6.44 -8.66
N VAL A 239 7.93 5.72 -7.73
CA VAL A 239 6.60 5.16 -7.89
C VAL A 239 5.51 6.25 -7.86
N LEU A 240 5.60 7.20 -6.93
CA LEU A 240 4.64 8.30 -6.82
C LEU A 240 4.72 9.24 -8.03
N ASN A 241 5.92 9.53 -8.53
CA ASN A 241 6.10 10.32 -9.74
C ASN A 241 5.49 9.66 -10.97
N LYS A 242 5.54 8.32 -11.10
CA LYS A 242 4.83 7.62 -12.18
C LYS A 242 3.31 7.83 -12.13
N LEU A 243 2.70 7.98 -10.95
CA LEU A 243 1.27 8.29 -10.85
C LEU A 243 1.00 9.70 -11.39
N VAL A 244 1.85 10.67 -11.03
CA VAL A 244 1.76 12.05 -11.51
C VAL A 244 1.97 12.14 -13.02
N GLU A 245 2.95 11.41 -13.56
CA GLU A 245 3.21 11.32 -15.01
C GLU A 245 2.03 10.74 -15.80
N ASN A 246 1.21 9.88 -15.18
CA ASN A 246 -0.01 9.36 -15.78
C ASN A 246 -1.17 10.38 -15.76
N GLY A 247 -0.96 11.57 -15.19
CA GLY A 247 -1.95 12.63 -15.02
C GLY A 247 -2.73 12.58 -13.72
N ASP A 248 -2.48 11.60 -12.84
CA ASP A 248 -3.15 11.55 -11.54
C ASP A 248 -2.55 12.58 -10.57
N SER A 249 -3.33 12.97 -9.55
CA SER A 249 -2.87 13.86 -8.49
C SER A 249 -2.42 13.06 -7.27
N VAL A 250 -1.31 13.43 -6.67
CA VAL A 250 -0.79 12.80 -5.44
C VAL A 250 -0.64 13.89 -4.38
N VAL A 251 -1.33 13.73 -3.25
CA VAL A 251 -1.28 14.58 -2.07
C VAL A 251 -0.67 13.79 -0.91
N ILE A 252 0.40 14.30 -0.33
CA ILE A 252 1.17 13.61 0.71
C ILE A 252 1.23 14.47 1.96
N ILE A 253 0.99 13.89 3.12
CA ILE A 253 1.37 14.50 4.41
C ILE A 253 2.76 13.98 4.75
N GLU A 254 3.74 14.87 4.88
CA GLU A 254 5.10 14.48 5.21
C GLU A 254 5.84 15.51 6.07
N HIS A 255 6.83 15.01 6.78
CA HIS A 255 7.84 15.79 7.49
C HIS A 255 9.25 15.47 7.00
N ASN A 256 9.42 14.44 6.17
CA ASN A 256 10.72 14.06 5.61
C ASN A 256 11.16 15.02 4.49
N LEU A 257 12.28 15.72 4.71
CA LEU A 257 12.83 16.70 3.78
C LEU A 257 13.20 16.11 2.41
N ASP A 258 13.56 14.82 2.34
CA ASP A 258 13.87 14.15 1.07
C ASP A 258 12.65 13.96 0.18
N VAL A 259 11.45 13.89 0.77
CA VAL A 259 10.17 13.89 0.03
C VAL A 259 9.76 15.32 -0.31
N ILE A 260 9.83 16.21 0.68
CA ILE A 260 9.36 17.60 0.55
C ILE A 260 10.12 18.32 -0.58
N LYS A 261 11.44 18.13 -0.68
CA LYS A 261 12.26 18.75 -1.73
C LYS A 261 11.92 18.28 -3.15
N MET A 262 11.26 17.13 -3.29
CA MET A 262 10.88 16.54 -4.57
C MET A 262 9.44 16.90 -4.96
N ALA A 263 8.73 17.68 -4.14
CA ALA A 263 7.38 18.13 -4.41
C ALA A 263 7.33 19.16 -5.54
N ASP A 264 6.29 19.11 -6.37
CA ASP A 264 6.01 20.17 -7.35
C ASP A 264 5.33 21.37 -6.66
N HIS A 265 4.58 21.10 -5.59
CA HIS A 265 3.87 22.11 -4.81
C HIS A 265 3.82 21.73 -3.34
N ILE A 266 3.97 22.72 -2.46
CA ILE A 266 3.91 22.55 -1.02
C ILE A 266 2.81 23.46 -0.45
N ILE A 267 2.07 22.93 0.53
CA ILE A 267 1.17 23.69 1.39
C ILE A 267 1.68 23.57 2.81
N ASP A 268 2.24 24.66 3.35
CA ASP A 268 2.83 24.67 4.69
C ASP A 268 1.85 25.21 5.73
N LEU A 269 1.55 24.40 6.74
CA LEU A 269 0.63 24.73 7.83
C LEU A 269 1.35 25.08 9.12
N GLY A 270 0.79 26.02 9.88
CA GLY A 270 1.35 26.47 11.15
C GLY A 270 0.74 27.80 11.58
N PRO A 271 1.55 28.75 12.09
CA PRO A 271 3.01 28.65 12.30
C PRO A 271 3.38 27.66 13.41
N GLU A 272 2.54 27.50 14.43
CA GLU A 272 2.76 26.58 15.55
C GLU A 272 1.79 25.38 15.49
N GLY A 273 1.81 24.52 16.51
CA GLY A 273 0.83 23.46 16.72
C GLY A 273 -0.29 23.87 17.69
N GLY A 274 -1.41 23.16 17.64
CA GLY A 274 -2.56 23.40 18.53
C GLY A 274 -3.24 24.74 18.22
N ASP A 275 -3.59 25.49 19.27
CA ASP A 275 -4.31 26.77 19.14
C ASP A 275 -3.52 27.85 18.38
N GLY A 276 -2.19 27.72 18.30
CA GLY A 276 -1.32 28.61 17.53
C GLY A 276 -1.11 28.17 16.06
N GLY A 277 -1.78 27.11 15.63
CA GLY A 277 -1.69 26.55 14.29
C GLY A 277 -2.95 26.76 13.44
N GLY A 278 -3.15 25.89 12.44
CA GLY A 278 -4.38 25.88 11.63
C GLY A 278 -4.44 26.94 10.53
N THR A 279 -3.33 27.64 10.26
CA THR A 279 -3.25 28.63 9.18
C THR A 279 -2.27 28.19 8.10
N ILE A 280 -2.50 28.64 6.87
CA ILE A 280 -1.55 28.48 5.77
C ILE A 280 -0.46 29.53 5.96
N VAL A 281 0.77 29.06 6.22
CA VAL A 281 1.94 29.92 6.39
C VAL A 281 2.51 30.31 5.02
N ALA A 282 2.58 29.34 4.11
CA ALA A 282 3.10 29.52 2.76
C ALA A 282 2.60 28.43 1.82
N THR A 283 2.54 28.76 0.53
CA THR A 283 2.27 27.81 -0.56
C THR A 283 3.17 28.13 -1.74
N GLY A 284 3.68 27.11 -2.44
CA GLY A 284 4.58 27.34 -3.56
C GLY A 284 5.45 26.13 -3.89
N THR A 285 6.46 26.32 -4.72
CA THR A 285 7.51 25.31 -4.96
C THR A 285 8.43 25.17 -3.73
N PRO A 286 9.22 24.07 -3.62
CA PRO A 286 10.24 23.93 -2.58
C PRO A 286 11.14 25.17 -2.40
N GLU A 287 11.55 25.79 -3.50
CA GLU A 287 12.40 26.99 -3.51
C GLU A 287 11.66 28.23 -2.99
N GLU A 288 10.39 28.38 -3.34
CA GLU A 288 9.56 29.48 -2.84
C GLU A 288 9.35 29.35 -1.32
N ILE A 289 9.02 28.15 -0.83
CA ILE A 289 8.86 27.87 0.61
C ILE A 289 10.17 28.11 1.36
N ALA A 290 11.31 27.70 0.79
CA ALA A 290 12.63 27.89 1.40
C ALA A 290 13.01 29.37 1.64
N ASN A 291 12.38 30.30 0.93
CA ASN A 291 12.59 31.74 1.08
C ASN A 291 11.61 32.41 2.06
N VAL A 292 10.63 31.69 2.59
CA VAL A 292 9.66 32.25 3.55
C VAL A 292 10.20 32.16 4.98
N GLU A 293 10.58 33.29 5.56
CA GLU A 293 11.15 33.36 6.92
C GLU A 293 10.20 32.81 8.01
N ALA A 294 8.89 32.94 7.83
CA ALA A 294 7.87 32.46 8.75
C ALA A 294 7.66 30.94 8.72
N SER A 295 8.11 30.26 7.65
CA SER A 295 7.93 28.81 7.48
C SER A 295 9.04 28.04 8.18
N TYR A 296 8.70 27.24 9.19
CA TYR A 296 9.66 26.30 9.78
C TYR A 296 10.13 25.29 8.73
N THR A 297 9.24 24.79 7.89
CA THR A 297 9.56 23.90 6.77
C THR A 297 10.60 24.55 5.86
N GLY A 298 10.39 25.81 5.44
CA GLY A 298 11.33 26.56 4.60
C GLY A 298 12.73 26.69 5.21
N ARG A 299 12.80 27.01 6.51
CA ARG A 299 14.08 27.13 7.25
C ARG A 299 14.93 25.86 7.19
N TYR A 300 14.29 24.68 7.30
CA TYR A 300 15.00 23.39 7.25
C TYR A 300 15.19 22.86 5.83
N LEU A 301 14.30 23.23 4.89
CA LEU A 301 14.37 22.81 3.50
C LEU A 301 15.51 23.52 2.75
N LYS A 302 15.74 24.81 3.04
CA LYS A 302 16.79 25.62 2.41
C LYS A 302 18.19 24.96 2.41
N PRO A 303 18.77 24.53 3.54
CA PRO A 303 20.09 23.89 3.54
C PRO A 303 20.12 22.55 2.81
N VAL A 304 18.99 21.84 2.72
CA VAL A 304 18.90 20.57 1.98
C VAL A 304 18.95 20.82 0.47
N LEU A 305 18.20 21.82 -0.02
CA LEU A 305 18.23 22.23 -1.42
C LEU A 305 19.63 22.71 -1.84
N GLU A 306 20.25 23.56 -1.01
CA GLU A 306 21.60 24.07 -1.27
C GLU A 306 22.65 22.94 -1.31
N ARG A 307 22.56 21.98 -0.39
CA ARG A 307 23.47 20.82 -0.34
C ARG A 307 23.37 19.98 -1.62
N ASP A 308 22.16 19.66 -2.05
CA ASP A 308 21.93 18.73 -3.17
C ASP A 308 22.22 19.39 -4.53
N THR A 309 22.16 20.73 -4.61
CA THR A 309 22.58 21.50 -5.80
C THR A 309 24.10 21.50 -5.99
N ILE A 310 24.88 21.31 -4.92
CA ILE A 310 26.35 21.26 -4.97
C ILE A 310 26.85 19.86 -5.35
N THR A 311 26.04 18.82 -5.13
CA THR A 311 26.37 17.41 -5.42
C THR A 311 25.78 16.88 -6.73
N SER A 312 25.07 17.70 -7.51
CA SER A 312 24.53 17.38 -8.84
C SER A 312 25.36 17.97 -9.97
#